data_AF-A0A2D5A885-F1
#
_entry.id   AF-A0A2D5A885-F1
#
_cell.length_a   1.000
_cell.length_b   1.000
_cell.length_c   1.000
_cell.angle_alpha   90.00
_cell.angle_beta   90.00
_cell.angle_gamma   90.00
#
_symmetry.space_group_name_H-M   'P 1'
#
loop_
_entity.id
_entity.type
_entity.pdbx_description
1 polymer ?
#
loop_
_entity_poly.entity_id
_entity_poly.type
_entity_poly.pdbx_seq_one_letter_code
_entity_poly.pdbx_strand_id
1 'polypeptide(L)'
;IMIAAGDYLPSNDDFFLIEDTVVSIIGETNADGSPAVDFGGSLGFNGQGVEPIVIENLKMRSLGLYDCTATVTNCLMVDGQKNFAGVLVNQAKATLLDCRIADGDSAFLPGGVFITDQIEDGEIVTSDVDLIDCVIENNTGGCPFPGCGSNAGVRIERGILDFVRCTIRNNSASGYGGISMASQTDVSLTETTVCGNSSPGQINGNWTDNGGNTVIDECPEECPGDFNDDGSVDGGDLGFLLAAWGGPDADINGDGNTDGGDLGLFLSVWGDC
;
A
#
# COMPACT_ATOMS: atom_id res chain seq x y z
N ILE A 1 -16.42 11.00 -12.38
CA ILE A 1 -17.58 10.30 -11.79
C ILE A 1 -17.47 10.49 -10.30
N MET A 2 -18.49 11.06 -9.68
CA MET A 2 -18.61 11.12 -8.23
C MET A 2 -19.43 9.92 -7.76
N ILE A 3 -18.97 9.19 -6.75
CA ILE A 3 -19.64 8.01 -6.21
C ILE A 3 -20.00 8.29 -4.76
N ALA A 4 -21.28 8.10 -4.41
CA ALA A 4 -21.75 8.26 -3.04
C ALA A 4 -21.31 7.06 -2.17
N ALA A 5 -21.28 7.24 -0.85
CA ALA A 5 -20.94 6.16 0.08
C ALA A 5 -21.77 4.89 -0.14
N GLY A 6 -21.11 3.72 -0.07
CA GLY A 6 -21.75 2.43 -0.18
C GLY A 6 -20.89 1.33 -0.82
N ASP A 7 -21.45 0.13 -0.86
CA ASP A 7 -20.84 -1.06 -1.46
C ASP A 7 -21.32 -1.25 -2.90
N TYR A 8 -20.38 -1.30 -3.83
CA TYR A 8 -20.60 -1.42 -5.26
C TYR A 8 -20.02 -2.74 -5.76
N LEU A 9 -20.72 -3.85 -5.49
CA LEU A 9 -20.26 -5.19 -5.89
C LEU A 9 -20.51 -5.43 -7.39
N PRO A 10 -19.46 -5.58 -8.22
CA PRO A 10 -19.65 -5.98 -9.61
C PRO A 10 -20.31 -7.36 -9.68
N SER A 11 -21.20 -7.56 -10.66
CA SER A 11 -22.04 -8.76 -10.74
C SER A 11 -21.26 -10.07 -10.97
N ASN A 12 -20.00 -9.96 -11.41
CA ASN A 12 -19.06 -11.06 -11.54
C ASN A 12 -17.72 -10.62 -10.91
N ASP A 13 -17.08 -11.58 -10.25
CA ASP A 13 -15.92 -11.48 -9.35
C ASP A 13 -14.60 -10.99 -9.99
N ASP A 14 -14.65 -10.44 -11.20
CA ASP A 14 -13.51 -10.32 -12.10
C ASP A 14 -13.38 -8.88 -12.59
N PHE A 15 -12.41 -8.16 -12.02
CA PHE A 15 -11.67 -7.05 -12.63
C PHE A 15 -12.46 -6.13 -13.60
N PHE A 16 -12.93 -4.99 -13.11
CA PHE A 16 -13.58 -3.97 -13.93
C PHE A 16 -12.55 -3.10 -14.66
N LEU A 17 -12.31 -3.39 -15.93
CA LEU A 17 -11.38 -2.65 -16.77
C LEU A 17 -12.09 -1.56 -17.58
N ILE A 18 -11.61 -0.33 -17.48
CA ILE A 18 -12.03 0.81 -18.28
C ILE A 18 -11.00 0.99 -19.39
N GLU A 19 -11.44 0.87 -20.64
CA GLU A 19 -10.59 0.96 -21.84
C GLU A 19 -10.99 2.15 -22.71
N ASP A 20 -10.03 2.70 -23.45
CA ASP A 20 -10.23 3.73 -24.49
C ASP A 20 -10.98 4.98 -24.00
N THR A 21 -10.90 5.29 -22.71
CA THR A 21 -11.59 6.43 -22.10
C THR A 21 -10.80 6.95 -20.90
N VAL A 22 -10.75 8.27 -20.78
CA VAL A 22 -10.22 8.96 -19.60
C VAL A 22 -11.40 9.28 -18.68
N VAL A 23 -11.34 8.79 -17.44
CA VAL A 23 -12.37 9.07 -16.44
C VAL A 23 -11.76 9.24 -15.06
N SER A 24 -12.12 10.33 -14.39
CA SER A 24 -11.86 10.47 -12.96
C SER A 24 -12.91 9.70 -12.16
N ILE A 25 -12.54 8.96 -11.13
CA ILE A 25 -13.46 8.30 -10.20
C ILE A 25 -13.15 8.79 -8.79
N ILE A 26 -14.11 9.46 -8.18
CA ILE A 26 -13.94 10.14 -6.90
C ILE A 26 -15.05 9.64 -5.97
N GLY A 27 -14.66 8.94 -4.92
CA GLY A 27 -15.56 8.47 -3.87
C GLY A 27 -15.85 9.54 -2.84
N GLU A 28 -17.02 9.40 -2.19
CA GLU A 28 -17.33 10.08 -0.94
C GLU A 28 -16.45 9.51 0.20
N THR A 29 -16.13 10.36 1.17
CA THR A 29 -15.37 9.98 2.37
C THR A 29 -16.29 9.86 3.58
N ASN A 30 -15.85 9.07 4.56
CA ASN A 30 -16.41 9.10 5.90
C ASN A 30 -16.03 10.42 6.59
N ALA A 31 -16.55 10.64 7.81
CA ALA A 31 -16.29 11.86 8.57
C ALA A 31 -14.81 12.02 8.96
N ASP A 32 -14.09 10.91 9.10
CA ASP A 32 -12.65 10.83 9.39
C ASP A 32 -11.75 11.02 8.15
N GLY A 33 -12.35 11.15 6.95
CA GLY A 33 -11.62 11.28 5.68
C GLY A 33 -11.29 9.94 5.01
N SER A 34 -11.55 8.80 5.64
CA SER A 34 -11.36 7.48 5.03
C SER A 34 -12.34 7.24 3.88
N PRO A 35 -12.00 6.38 2.89
CA PRO A 35 -12.93 6.01 1.82
C PRO A 35 -14.25 5.43 2.33
N ALA A 36 -15.39 6.01 1.89
CA ALA A 36 -16.72 5.47 2.18
C ALA A 36 -17.31 4.62 1.03
N VAL A 37 -16.54 4.45 -0.05
CA VAL A 37 -16.94 3.71 -1.24
C VAL A 37 -16.11 2.43 -1.35
N ASP A 38 -16.77 1.27 -1.28
CA ASP A 38 -16.14 -0.03 -1.50
C ASP A 38 -16.57 -0.60 -2.85
N PHE A 39 -15.63 -0.75 -3.79
CA PHE A 39 -15.87 -1.28 -5.12
C PHE A 39 -15.90 -2.83 -5.15
N GLY A 40 -15.68 -3.51 -4.02
CA GLY A 40 -15.85 -4.96 -3.83
C GLY A 40 -15.00 -5.91 -4.69
N GLY A 41 -14.33 -5.37 -5.71
CA GLY A 41 -13.55 -6.08 -6.71
C GLY A 41 -12.36 -5.23 -7.15
N SER A 42 -11.69 -5.67 -8.20
CA SER A 42 -10.52 -4.98 -8.74
C SER A 42 -10.93 -3.98 -9.82
N LEU A 43 -10.24 -2.85 -9.87
CA LEU A 43 -10.44 -1.77 -10.84
C LEU A 43 -9.23 -1.68 -11.75
N GLY A 44 -9.45 -1.47 -13.05
CA GLY A 44 -8.39 -1.37 -14.04
C GLY A 44 -8.61 -0.21 -15.00
N PHE A 45 -7.52 0.38 -15.48
CA PHE A 45 -7.54 1.42 -16.51
C PHE A 45 -6.53 1.13 -17.61
N ASN A 46 -7.00 1.15 -18.86
CA ASN A 46 -6.17 1.15 -20.04
C ASN A 46 -6.40 2.47 -20.81
N GLY A 47 -5.48 3.42 -20.62
CA GLY A 47 -5.69 4.82 -20.99
C GLY A 47 -5.17 5.24 -22.36
N GLN A 48 -4.36 4.42 -23.04
CA GLN A 48 -3.69 4.74 -24.30
C GLN A 48 -3.01 6.13 -24.31
N GLY A 49 -2.50 6.58 -23.15
CA GLY A 49 -1.71 7.82 -23.00
C GLY A 49 -2.40 9.17 -23.28
N VAL A 50 -3.73 9.24 -23.40
CA VAL A 50 -4.40 10.46 -23.91
C VAL A 50 -4.56 11.60 -22.90
N GLU A 51 -4.95 11.34 -21.65
CA GLU A 51 -5.03 12.33 -20.56
C GLU A 51 -4.91 11.66 -19.16
N PRO A 52 -4.57 12.41 -18.09
CA PRO A 52 -4.44 11.87 -16.74
C PRO A 52 -5.78 11.39 -16.14
N ILE A 53 -5.74 10.20 -15.55
CA ILE A 53 -6.81 9.56 -14.78
C ILE A 53 -6.68 9.99 -13.32
N VAL A 54 -7.79 10.23 -12.64
CA VAL A 54 -7.80 10.58 -11.21
C VAL A 54 -8.66 9.58 -10.46
N ILE A 55 -8.11 8.99 -9.41
CA ILE A 55 -8.76 7.99 -8.57
C ILE A 55 -8.64 8.46 -7.13
N GLU A 56 -9.76 8.72 -6.46
CA GLU A 56 -9.76 9.29 -5.11
C GLU A 56 -10.76 8.60 -4.21
N ASN A 57 -10.38 8.37 -2.95
CA ASN A 57 -11.27 7.97 -1.87
C ASN A 57 -12.03 6.66 -2.14
N LEU A 58 -11.33 5.65 -2.67
CA LEU A 58 -11.92 4.36 -3.00
C LEU A 58 -11.26 3.23 -2.22
N LYS A 59 -12.08 2.28 -1.77
CA LYS A 59 -11.65 0.94 -1.39
C LYS A 59 -11.91 -0.03 -2.54
N MET A 60 -10.94 -0.88 -2.84
CA MET A 60 -11.01 -1.88 -3.89
C MET A 60 -10.10 -3.08 -3.56
N ARG A 61 -10.30 -4.22 -4.21
CA ARG A 61 -9.44 -5.40 -4.02
C ARG A 61 -8.05 -5.21 -4.62
N SER A 62 -7.99 -4.59 -5.79
CA SER A 62 -6.74 -4.38 -6.51
C SER A 62 -6.90 -3.30 -7.57
N LEU A 63 -5.81 -2.67 -7.97
CA LEU A 63 -5.76 -1.64 -8.99
C LEU A 63 -4.80 -2.02 -10.12
N GLY A 64 -5.26 -1.97 -11.38
CA GLY A 64 -4.40 -2.13 -12.55
C GLY A 64 -4.31 -0.85 -13.38
N LEU A 65 -3.10 -0.40 -13.67
CA LEU A 65 -2.82 0.78 -14.49
C LEU A 65 -2.00 0.36 -15.71
N TYR A 66 -2.59 0.51 -16.89
CA TYR A 66 -2.01 0.10 -18.16
C TYR A 66 -1.98 1.29 -19.13
N ASP A 67 -0.82 1.56 -19.71
CA ASP A 67 -0.66 2.56 -20.79
C ASP A 67 -1.37 3.89 -20.48
N CYS A 68 -1.18 4.40 -19.26
CA CYS A 68 -1.92 5.56 -18.78
C CYS A 68 -1.05 6.47 -17.91
N THR A 69 -1.58 7.66 -17.63
CA THR A 69 -1.09 8.52 -16.54
C THR A 69 -2.18 8.58 -15.49
N ALA A 70 -1.85 8.34 -14.22
CA ALA A 70 -2.84 8.32 -13.14
C ALA A 70 -2.35 9.02 -11.87
N THR A 71 -3.26 9.67 -11.17
CA THR A 71 -3.09 10.07 -9.76
C THR A 71 -4.09 9.31 -8.93
N VAL A 72 -3.60 8.64 -7.89
CA VAL A 72 -4.38 7.81 -6.98
C VAL A 72 -4.18 8.36 -5.58
N THR A 73 -5.23 8.85 -4.95
CA THR A 73 -5.13 9.52 -3.65
C THR A 73 -6.10 8.89 -2.66
N ASN A 74 -5.63 8.66 -1.42
CA ASN A 74 -6.49 8.16 -0.33
C ASN A 74 -7.27 6.91 -0.75
N CYS A 75 -6.58 5.92 -1.33
CA CYS A 75 -7.21 4.69 -1.81
C CYS A 75 -6.69 3.48 -1.02
N LEU A 76 -7.60 2.53 -0.79
CA LEU A 76 -7.34 1.29 -0.08
C LEU A 76 -7.42 0.12 -1.07
N MET A 77 -6.27 -0.47 -1.40
CA MET A 77 -6.16 -1.71 -2.17
C MET A 77 -5.98 -2.85 -1.17
N VAL A 78 -7.10 -3.41 -0.69
CA VAL A 78 -7.11 -4.37 0.42
C VAL A 78 -7.91 -5.63 0.10
N ASP A 79 -7.56 -6.73 0.75
CA ASP A 79 -8.23 -8.04 0.57
C ASP A 79 -8.19 -8.55 -0.89
N GLY A 80 -7.12 -8.21 -1.62
CA GLY A 80 -6.90 -8.74 -2.97
C GLY A 80 -6.73 -10.26 -2.92
N GLN A 81 -7.46 -11.00 -3.76
CA GLN A 81 -7.38 -12.46 -3.81
C GLN A 81 -7.27 -12.96 -5.25
N LYS A 82 -6.67 -14.15 -5.42
CA LYS A 82 -6.50 -14.92 -6.67
C LYS A 82 -5.21 -14.57 -7.45
N ASN A 83 -5.31 -14.16 -8.71
CA ASN A 83 -4.15 -14.07 -9.61
C ASN A 83 -3.33 -12.80 -9.45
N PHE A 84 -3.93 -11.78 -8.84
CA PHE A 84 -3.37 -10.44 -8.68
C PHE A 84 -3.94 -9.83 -7.40
N ALA A 85 -3.10 -9.17 -6.61
CA ALA A 85 -3.49 -8.38 -5.45
C ALA A 85 -2.71 -7.06 -5.44
N GLY A 86 -3.23 -6.05 -4.73
CA GLY A 86 -2.58 -4.76 -4.58
C GLY A 86 -2.61 -3.90 -5.85
N VAL A 87 -1.45 -3.49 -6.36
CA VAL A 87 -1.33 -2.53 -7.48
C VAL A 87 -0.44 -3.10 -8.59
N LEU A 88 -0.93 -3.07 -9.82
CA LEU A 88 -0.19 -3.43 -11.02
C LEU A 88 -0.01 -2.18 -11.86
N VAL A 89 1.24 -1.90 -12.25
CA VAL A 89 1.55 -0.85 -13.20
C VAL A 89 2.30 -1.45 -14.40
N ASN A 90 1.82 -1.14 -15.59
CA ASN A 90 2.41 -1.60 -16.84
C ASN A 90 2.37 -0.47 -17.87
N GLN A 91 3.56 0.00 -18.25
CA GLN A 91 3.74 1.09 -19.21
C GLN A 91 2.97 2.36 -18.81
N ALA A 92 2.95 2.69 -17.52
CA ALA A 92 2.12 3.77 -17.00
C ALA A 92 2.88 4.68 -16.02
N LYS A 93 2.52 5.96 -16.03
CA LYS A 93 2.98 6.93 -15.02
C LYS A 93 1.95 7.02 -13.92
N ALA A 94 2.35 6.88 -12.67
CA ALA A 94 1.39 6.92 -11.57
C ALA A 94 1.96 7.64 -10.36
N THR A 95 1.15 8.49 -9.72
CA THR A 95 1.43 8.98 -8.38
C THR A 95 0.39 8.39 -7.45
N LEU A 96 0.83 7.60 -6.47
CA LEU A 96 0.01 7.11 -5.37
C LEU A 96 0.34 7.96 -4.14
N LEU A 97 -0.68 8.61 -3.58
CA LEU A 97 -0.59 9.49 -2.42
C LEU A 97 -1.53 9.00 -1.32
N ASP A 98 -1.03 8.87 -0.10
CA ASP A 98 -1.83 8.47 1.07
C ASP A 98 -2.60 7.15 0.84
N CYS A 99 -2.00 6.19 0.14
CA CYS A 99 -2.65 4.93 -0.21
C CYS A 99 -2.19 3.78 0.69
N ARG A 100 -3.10 2.84 0.96
CA ARG A 100 -2.79 1.60 1.70
C ARG A 100 -2.98 0.40 0.79
N ILE A 101 -1.91 -0.38 0.61
CA ILE A 101 -1.87 -1.64 -0.12
C ILE A 101 -1.63 -2.74 0.90
N ALA A 102 -2.70 -3.39 1.35
CA ALA A 102 -2.61 -4.28 2.50
C ALA A 102 -3.37 -5.58 2.35
N ASP A 103 -2.92 -6.60 3.06
CA ASP A 103 -3.65 -7.86 3.24
C ASP A 103 -4.00 -8.55 1.90
N GLY A 104 -3.19 -8.30 0.86
CA GLY A 104 -3.34 -8.89 -0.46
C GLY A 104 -2.75 -10.30 -0.53
N ASP A 105 -3.53 -11.30 -0.91
CA ASP A 105 -3.12 -12.68 -1.10
C ASP A 105 -3.19 -13.11 -2.57
N SER A 106 -2.05 -13.04 -3.25
CA SER A 106 -1.95 -13.42 -4.65
C SER A 106 -1.28 -14.78 -4.80
N ALA A 107 -1.86 -15.68 -5.61
CA ALA A 107 -1.32 -16.99 -5.90
C ALA A 107 -0.26 -17.01 -7.03
N PHE A 108 -0.17 -15.94 -7.82
CA PHE A 108 0.63 -15.91 -9.07
C PHE A 108 1.57 -14.71 -9.18
N LEU A 109 1.09 -13.53 -8.83
CA LEU A 109 1.81 -12.27 -8.93
C LEU A 109 2.21 -11.77 -7.53
N PRO A 110 3.02 -10.71 -7.44
CA PRO A 110 3.23 -10.03 -6.19
C PRO A 110 1.92 -9.58 -5.54
N GLY A 111 1.88 -9.64 -4.21
CA GLY A 111 0.67 -9.33 -3.43
C GLY A 111 0.44 -7.83 -3.23
N GLY A 112 1.52 -7.05 -3.15
CA GLY A 112 1.51 -5.61 -2.98
C GLY A 112 1.61 -4.88 -4.33
N VAL A 113 2.78 -4.31 -4.64
CA VAL A 113 3.00 -3.51 -5.85
C VAL A 113 3.82 -4.32 -6.87
N PHE A 114 3.35 -4.36 -8.12
CA PHE A 114 4.04 -5.00 -9.23
C PHE A 114 4.18 -4.07 -10.44
N ILE A 115 5.42 -3.75 -10.80
CA ILE A 115 5.77 -2.97 -11.99
C ILE A 115 6.37 -3.91 -13.03
N THR A 116 5.74 -4.04 -14.21
CA THR A 116 5.99 -5.18 -15.11
C THR A 116 6.14 -4.81 -16.60
N ASP A 117 6.76 -3.68 -16.92
CA ASP A 117 6.85 -3.23 -18.32
C ASP A 117 7.50 -4.28 -19.24
N GLN A 118 6.81 -4.62 -20.34
CA GLN A 118 7.18 -5.76 -21.18
C GLN A 118 8.06 -5.43 -22.40
N ILE A 119 8.26 -4.15 -22.77
CA ILE A 119 8.91 -3.79 -24.05
C ILE A 119 9.86 -2.60 -23.90
N GLU A 120 11.11 -2.75 -24.34
CA GLU A 120 12.07 -1.66 -24.60
C GLU A 120 11.79 -1.11 -26.01
N ASP A 121 10.96 -0.06 -26.08
CA ASP A 121 10.73 0.72 -27.29
C ASP A 121 10.96 2.18 -26.95
N GLY A 122 11.70 2.91 -27.79
CA GLY A 122 12.05 4.31 -27.58
C GLY A 122 10.86 5.27 -27.66
N GLU A 123 9.69 4.78 -28.06
CA GLU A 123 8.41 5.50 -28.06
C GLU A 123 7.51 5.15 -26.86
N ILE A 124 7.81 4.10 -26.09
CA ILE A 124 6.98 3.63 -24.98
C ILE A 124 7.41 4.28 -23.66
N VAL A 125 6.41 4.77 -22.91
CA VAL A 125 6.60 5.33 -21.57
C VAL A 125 7.05 4.19 -20.64
N THR A 126 8.28 4.25 -20.17
CA THR A 126 8.72 3.40 -19.06
C THR A 126 7.94 3.82 -17.82
N SER A 127 7.44 2.84 -17.07
CA SER A 127 6.68 3.09 -15.85
C SER A 127 7.51 3.94 -14.91
N ASP A 128 6.86 4.97 -14.40
CA ASP A 128 7.45 6.06 -13.64
C ASP A 128 6.46 6.36 -12.52
N VAL A 129 6.75 5.81 -11.34
CA VAL A 129 5.78 5.68 -10.27
C VAL A 129 6.32 6.31 -8.99
N ASP A 130 5.57 7.28 -8.48
CA ASP A 130 5.79 7.89 -7.18
C ASP A 130 4.84 7.24 -6.16
N LEU A 131 5.37 6.76 -5.05
CA LEU A 131 4.60 6.42 -3.86
C LEU A 131 4.97 7.39 -2.74
N ILE A 132 3.97 8.15 -2.29
CA ILE A 132 4.13 9.21 -1.31
C ILE A 132 3.17 8.92 -0.16
N ASP A 133 3.70 8.87 1.06
CA ASP A 133 2.91 8.63 2.28
C ASP A 133 2.06 7.34 2.19
N CYS A 134 2.56 6.32 1.48
CA CYS A 134 1.88 5.05 1.27
C CYS A 134 2.30 3.98 2.27
N VAL A 135 1.38 3.05 2.59
CA VAL A 135 1.66 1.86 3.40
C VAL A 135 1.47 0.60 2.57
N ILE A 136 2.48 -0.26 2.52
CA ILE A 136 2.45 -1.57 1.84
C ILE A 136 2.72 -2.64 2.89
N GLU A 137 1.67 -3.34 3.34
CA GLU A 137 1.79 -4.23 4.49
C GLU A 137 1.04 -5.56 4.40
N ASN A 138 1.53 -6.58 5.10
CA ASN A 138 0.86 -7.87 5.27
C ASN A 138 0.47 -8.57 3.95
N ASN A 139 1.10 -8.22 2.84
CA ASN A 139 0.80 -8.86 1.57
C ASN A 139 1.50 -10.21 1.47
N THR A 140 0.86 -11.18 0.82
CA THR A 140 1.43 -12.48 0.50
C THR A 140 1.59 -12.65 -1.01
N GLY A 141 2.79 -13.12 -1.37
CA GLY A 141 3.15 -13.47 -2.73
C GLY A 141 3.17 -14.96 -2.94
N GLY A 142 2.43 -15.44 -3.92
CA GLY A 142 2.40 -16.83 -4.34
C GLY A 142 3.25 -17.07 -5.59
N CYS A 143 3.67 -18.31 -5.79
CA CYS A 143 4.20 -18.75 -7.07
C CYS A 143 3.74 -20.20 -7.34
N PRO A 144 3.04 -20.45 -8.46
CA PRO A 144 2.32 -21.72 -8.68
C PRO A 144 3.25 -22.86 -9.10
N PHE A 145 4.53 -22.60 -9.40
CA PHE A 145 5.46 -23.58 -9.93
C PHE A 145 6.35 -24.19 -8.83
N PRO A 146 6.66 -25.49 -8.87
CA PRO A 146 7.59 -26.08 -7.91
C PRO A 146 8.98 -25.42 -7.99
N GLY A 147 9.45 -24.88 -6.86
CA GLY A 147 10.80 -24.32 -6.73
C GLY A 147 10.98 -22.89 -7.24
N CYS A 148 9.91 -22.15 -7.55
CA CYS A 148 10.01 -20.72 -7.82
C CYS A 148 9.89 -19.89 -6.53
N GLY A 149 10.62 -18.76 -6.48
CA GLY A 149 10.49 -17.76 -5.43
C GLY A 149 9.41 -16.74 -5.79
N SER A 150 8.47 -16.50 -4.90
CA SER A 150 7.47 -15.44 -5.04
C SER A 150 7.99 -14.09 -4.53
N ASN A 151 7.24 -13.02 -4.78
CA ASN A 151 7.50 -11.69 -4.23
C ASN A 151 6.23 -11.18 -3.57
N ALA A 152 6.31 -10.43 -2.48
CA ALA A 152 5.12 -9.95 -1.79
C ALA A 152 4.94 -8.44 -1.87
N GLY A 153 5.75 -7.67 -1.16
CA GLY A 153 5.57 -6.24 -0.93
C GLY A 153 5.71 -5.43 -2.21
N VAL A 154 6.91 -5.39 -2.79
CA VAL A 154 7.16 -4.66 -4.04
C VAL A 154 8.03 -5.48 -4.97
N ARG A 155 7.59 -5.63 -6.21
CA ARG A 155 8.40 -6.19 -7.30
C ARG A 155 8.44 -5.21 -8.46
N ILE A 156 9.64 -4.88 -8.91
CA ILE A 156 9.85 -4.08 -10.11
C ILE A 156 10.74 -4.84 -11.10
N GLU A 157 10.19 -5.14 -12.27
CA GLU A 157 10.95 -5.77 -13.37
C GLU A 157 11.68 -4.73 -14.21
N ARG A 158 11.06 -3.56 -14.40
CA ARG A 158 11.60 -2.44 -15.16
C ARG A 158 10.80 -1.19 -14.82
N GLY A 159 11.45 -0.04 -14.73
CA GLY A 159 10.78 1.20 -14.39
C GLY A 159 11.59 2.08 -13.45
N ILE A 160 10.98 3.22 -13.13
CA ILE A 160 11.40 4.14 -12.08
C ILE A 160 10.37 4.05 -10.95
N LEU A 161 10.85 3.92 -9.72
CA LEU A 161 10.01 3.85 -8.52
C LEU A 161 10.60 4.71 -7.41
N ASP A 162 9.88 5.76 -7.03
CA ASP A 162 10.31 6.68 -5.99
C ASP A 162 9.40 6.54 -4.77
N PHE A 163 9.99 6.20 -3.63
CA PHE A 163 9.30 6.13 -2.34
C PHE A 163 9.65 7.34 -1.49
N VAL A 164 8.61 8.03 -1.01
CA VAL A 164 8.75 9.19 -0.13
C VAL A 164 7.83 9.00 1.07
N ARG A 165 8.41 8.91 2.28
CA ARG A 165 7.66 8.71 3.54
C ARG A 165 6.74 7.48 3.52
N CYS A 166 7.18 6.42 2.86
CA CYS A 166 6.41 5.18 2.78
C CYS A 166 6.79 4.22 3.92
N THR A 167 5.90 3.27 4.20
CA THR A 167 6.18 2.11 5.06
C THR A 167 5.91 0.82 4.30
N ILE A 168 6.92 -0.05 4.19
CA ILE A 168 6.83 -1.37 3.56
C ILE A 168 7.13 -2.43 4.62
N ARG A 169 6.09 -3.12 5.12
CA ARG A 169 6.26 -4.01 6.28
C ARG A 169 5.52 -5.33 6.26
N ASN A 170 6.05 -6.33 6.96
CA ASN A 170 5.36 -7.59 7.24
C ASN A 170 4.85 -8.34 5.98
N ASN A 171 5.43 -8.06 4.81
CA ASN A 171 5.07 -8.74 3.57
C ASN A 171 5.81 -10.09 3.49
N SER A 172 5.11 -11.13 3.07
CA SER A 172 5.56 -12.52 3.17
C SER A 172 5.52 -13.28 1.84
N ALA A 173 6.68 -13.81 1.43
CA ALA A 173 6.87 -14.56 0.20
C ALA A 173 7.91 -15.68 0.40
N SER A 174 7.88 -16.68 -0.47
CA SER A 174 8.92 -17.73 -0.51
C SER A 174 10.23 -17.25 -1.14
N GLY A 175 10.18 -16.13 -1.89
CA GLY A 175 11.34 -15.46 -2.47
C GLY A 175 11.69 -14.19 -1.70
N TYR A 176 11.03 -13.06 -2.00
CA TYR A 176 11.33 -11.76 -1.39
C TYR A 176 10.08 -11.08 -0.83
N GLY A 177 10.08 -10.85 0.47
CA GLY A 177 8.97 -10.18 1.17
C GLY A 177 8.93 -8.69 0.87
N GLY A 178 10.05 -7.98 1.00
CA GLY A 178 10.10 -6.53 0.93
C GLY A 178 10.13 -6.00 -0.51
N ILE A 179 11.15 -5.23 -0.85
CA ILE A 179 11.34 -4.66 -2.19
C ILE A 179 12.30 -5.55 -2.99
N SER A 180 11.89 -6.04 -4.16
CA SER A 180 12.79 -6.76 -5.07
C SER A 180 12.81 -6.14 -6.47
N MET A 181 14.02 -6.00 -7.00
CA MET A 181 14.31 -5.32 -8.26
C MET A 181 14.96 -6.28 -9.25
N ALA A 182 14.58 -6.18 -10.51
CA ALA A 182 15.34 -6.78 -11.61
C ALA A 182 16.49 -5.85 -12.07
N SER A 183 17.18 -6.20 -13.17
CA SER A 183 18.43 -5.54 -13.55
C SER A 183 18.31 -4.16 -14.20
N GLN A 184 17.12 -3.75 -14.63
CA GLN A 184 16.90 -2.50 -15.40
C GLN A 184 15.92 -1.57 -14.68
N THR A 185 16.23 -1.22 -13.44
CA THR A 185 15.35 -0.44 -12.57
C THR A 185 16.10 0.75 -11.98
N ASP A 186 15.38 1.85 -11.76
CA ASP A 186 15.82 2.95 -10.92
C ASP A 186 14.86 3.04 -9.73
N VAL A 187 15.37 2.84 -8.52
CA VAL A 187 14.54 2.85 -7.31
C VAL A 187 15.20 3.77 -6.31
N SER A 188 14.45 4.76 -5.81
CA SER A 188 14.93 5.66 -4.77
C SER A 188 14.01 5.68 -3.57
N LEU A 189 14.59 5.82 -2.38
CA LEU A 189 13.86 5.90 -1.12
C LEU A 189 14.26 7.20 -0.40
N THR A 190 13.26 7.90 0.14
CA THR A 190 13.41 9.08 1.00
C THR A 190 12.50 8.93 2.22
N GLU A 191 13.03 9.08 3.43
CA GLU A 191 12.25 9.01 4.68
C GLU A 191 11.37 7.75 4.80
N THR A 192 11.78 6.64 4.20
CA THR A 192 10.97 5.42 4.03
C THR A 192 11.42 4.32 4.96
N THR A 193 10.47 3.59 5.56
CA THR A 193 10.72 2.45 6.44
C THR A 193 10.45 1.14 5.71
N VAL A 194 11.41 0.20 5.74
CA VAL A 194 11.27 -1.16 5.21
C VAL A 194 11.66 -2.16 6.30
N CYS A 195 10.70 -2.94 6.80
CA CYS A 195 10.94 -3.81 7.95
C CYS A 195 10.02 -5.04 8.05
N GLY A 196 10.39 -6.07 8.80
CA GLY A 196 9.52 -7.22 9.10
C GLY A 196 9.17 -8.08 7.88
N ASN A 197 9.75 -7.81 6.70
CA ASN A 197 9.41 -8.55 5.49
C ASN A 197 10.20 -9.87 5.41
N SER A 198 9.58 -10.91 4.86
CA SER A 198 10.21 -12.24 4.77
C SER A 198 11.50 -12.23 3.93
N SER A 199 12.55 -12.84 4.47
CA SER A 199 13.91 -12.88 3.92
C SER A 199 14.07 -13.78 2.67
N PRO A 200 15.10 -13.57 1.82
CA PRO A 200 16.35 -12.86 2.13
C PRO A 200 16.33 -11.35 1.85
N GLY A 201 16.51 -10.57 2.93
CA GLY A 201 16.70 -9.12 2.91
C GLY A 201 15.42 -8.30 2.73
N GLN A 202 15.40 -7.12 3.34
CA GLN A 202 14.30 -6.14 3.21
C GLN A 202 14.25 -5.51 1.82
N ILE A 203 15.42 -5.30 1.19
CA ILE A 203 15.56 -4.74 -0.15
C ILE A 203 16.56 -5.59 -0.94
N ASN A 204 16.15 -6.09 -2.10
CA ASN A 204 16.96 -6.90 -3.00
C ASN A 204 17.15 -6.19 -4.36
N GLY A 205 18.36 -5.68 -4.60
CA GLY A 205 18.74 -4.96 -5.81
C GLY A 205 19.43 -3.63 -5.49
N ASN A 206 19.78 -2.87 -6.54
CA ASN A 206 20.43 -1.57 -6.39
C ASN A 206 19.37 -0.48 -6.25
N TRP A 207 19.50 0.34 -5.21
CA TRP A 207 18.61 1.47 -4.95
C TRP A 207 19.42 2.69 -4.51
N THR A 208 18.81 3.86 -4.63
CA THR A 208 19.38 5.15 -4.25
C THR A 208 18.82 5.58 -2.90
N ASP A 209 19.71 5.78 -1.93
CA ASP A 209 19.38 6.33 -0.62
C ASP A 209 19.42 7.87 -0.66
N ASN A 210 18.24 8.51 -0.65
CA ASN A 210 18.12 9.96 -0.58
C ASN A 210 18.09 10.49 0.86
N GLY A 211 18.22 9.62 1.87
CA GLY A 211 18.29 9.96 3.28
C GLY A 211 17.00 9.72 4.06
N GLY A 212 17.13 9.58 5.39
CA GLY A 212 16.01 9.39 6.31
C GLY A 212 15.39 7.99 6.32
N ASN A 213 15.95 7.04 5.57
CA ASN A 213 15.40 5.69 5.45
C ASN A 213 15.75 4.80 6.64
N THR A 214 14.82 3.91 7.01
CA THR A 214 15.03 2.86 8.02
C THR A 214 14.85 1.49 7.37
N VAL A 215 15.91 0.68 7.30
CA VAL A 215 15.87 -0.66 6.70
C VAL A 215 16.40 -1.67 7.70
N ILE A 216 15.50 -2.44 8.31
CA ILE A 216 15.79 -3.34 9.43
C ILE A 216 14.98 -4.64 9.33
N ASP A 217 15.49 -5.75 9.86
CA ASP A 217 14.86 -7.06 9.61
C ASP A 217 13.50 -7.22 10.27
N GLU A 218 13.35 -6.73 11.49
CA GLU A 218 12.09 -6.70 12.24
C GLU A 218 11.59 -5.27 12.29
N CYS A 219 10.28 -5.07 12.19
CA CYS A 219 9.74 -3.75 12.46
C CYS A 219 9.94 -3.39 13.93
N PRO A 220 10.16 -2.11 14.26
CA PRO A 220 9.97 -1.66 15.63
C PRO A 220 8.57 -2.08 16.03
N GLU A 221 8.39 -2.64 17.22
CA GLU A 221 7.02 -2.88 17.70
C GLU A 221 6.30 -1.55 17.66
N GLU A 222 5.16 -1.51 16.96
CA GLU A 222 4.25 -0.39 17.12
C GLU A 222 3.70 -0.52 18.53
N CYS A 223 4.11 0.41 19.38
CA CYS A 223 3.57 0.61 20.69
C CYS A 223 2.64 1.82 20.66
N PRO A 224 1.46 1.71 20.02
CA PRO A 224 0.54 2.83 19.93
C PRO A 224 0.01 3.25 21.31
N GLY A 225 0.26 2.43 22.34
CA GLY A 225 0.00 2.77 23.73
C GLY A 225 1.19 3.33 24.49
N ASP A 226 2.40 3.43 23.95
CA ASP A 226 3.54 4.05 24.63
C ASP A 226 3.55 5.55 24.28
N PHE A 227 2.76 6.33 25.04
CA PHE A 227 2.59 7.76 24.78
C PHE A 227 3.74 8.60 25.32
N ASN A 228 4.64 7.97 26.09
CA ASN A 228 5.73 8.64 26.76
C ASN A 228 7.12 8.24 26.24
N ASP A 229 7.16 7.35 25.24
CA ASP A 229 8.32 6.83 24.53
C ASP A 229 9.37 6.20 25.48
N ASP A 230 8.93 5.54 26.56
CA ASP A 230 9.85 4.88 27.51
C ASP A 230 10.06 3.38 27.25
N GLY A 231 9.44 2.85 26.19
CA GLY A 231 9.57 1.48 25.74
C GLY A 231 8.65 0.52 26.48
N SER A 232 7.55 1.00 27.06
CA SER A 232 6.57 0.15 27.74
C SER A 232 5.19 0.80 27.68
N VAL A 233 4.15 -0.02 27.48
CA VAL A 233 2.75 0.41 27.62
C VAL A 233 2.29 0.04 29.03
N ASP A 234 2.25 1.03 29.92
CA ASP A 234 1.94 0.77 31.33
C ASP A 234 1.02 1.82 32.01
N GLY A 235 1.09 1.89 33.34
CA GLY A 235 0.28 2.84 34.11
C GLY A 235 0.62 4.30 33.85
N GLY A 236 1.84 4.60 33.37
CA GLY A 236 2.26 5.91 32.91
C GLY A 236 1.44 6.35 31.70
N ASP A 237 1.39 5.51 30.68
CA ASP A 237 0.66 5.77 29.43
C ASP A 237 -0.85 5.78 29.61
N LEU A 238 -1.37 4.93 30.51
CA LEU A 238 -2.78 5.01 30.88
C LEU A 238 -3.13 6.40 31.43
N GLY A 239 -2.20 7.04 32.13
CA GLY A 239 -2.34 8.42 32.58
C GLY A 239 -2.45 9.41 31.42
N PHE A 240 -1.64 9.23 30.36
CA PHE A 240 -1.68 10.04 29.14
C PHE A 240 -3.00 9.83 28.38
N LEU A 241 -3.41 8.58 28.17
CA LEU A 241 -4.68 8.24 27.51
C LEU A 241 -5.88 8.90 28.22
N LEU A 242 -5.96 8.75 29.54
CA LEU A 242 -7.05 9.35 30.32
C LEU A 242 -6.99 10.88 30.34
N ALA A 243 -5.81 11.47 30.22
CA ALA A 243 -5.66 12.92 30.09
C ALA A 243 -6.12 13.44 28.72
N ALA A 244 -5.96 12.63 27.67
CA ALA A 244 -6.40 12.91 26.31
C ALA A 244 -7.89 12.61 26.05
N TRP A 245 -8.62 12.09 27.05
CA TRP A 245 -10.00 11.61 26.88
C TRP A 245 -10.93 12.63 26.21
N GLY A 246 -11.55 12.23 25.10
CA GLY A 246 -12.42 13.06 24.27
C GLY A 246 -11.69 14.02 23.32
N GLY A 247 -10.37 13.94 23.19
CA GLY A 247 -9.56 14.62 22.17
C GLY A 247 -8.77 13.61 21.32
N PRO A 248 -7.99 14.04 20.33
CA PRO A 248 -7.32 13.13 19.38
C PRO A 248 -5.95 12.62 19.85
N ASP A 249 -5.42 13.13 20.97
CA ASP A 249 -4.00 12.98 21.32
C ASP A 249 -3.59 11.54 21.73
N ALA A 250 -4.54 10.67 22.07
CA ALA A 250 -4.32 9.25 22.36
C ALA A 250 -5.35 8.36 21.63
N ASP A 251 -5.79 8.80 20.45
CA ASP A 251 -6.68 8.07 19.56
C ASP A 251 -5.89 6.96 18.82
N ILE A 252 -5.91 5.76 19.39
CA ILE A 252 -5.21 4.58 18.87
C ILE A 252 -5.96 4.00 17.67
N ASN A 253 -7.29 4.13 17.66
CA ASN A 253 -8.13 3.52 16.63
C ASN A 253 -8.35 4.43 15.41
N GLY A 254 -8.04 5.72 15.52
CA GLY A 254 -8.06 6.71 14.45
C GLY A 254 -9.44 7.31 14.15
N ASP A 255 -10.43 7.19 15.04
CA ASP A 255 -11.81 7.70 14.82
C ASP A 255 -11.98 9.20 15.14
N GLY A 256 -10.92 9.86 15.57
CA GLY A 256 -10.83 11.26 15.92
C GLY A 256 -11.05 11.57 17.40
N ASN A 257 -11.33 10.59 18.27
CA ASN A 257 -11.46 10.80 19.71
C ASN A 257 -10.86 9.67 20.55
N THR A 258 -10.13 10.00 21.61
CA THR A 258 -9.73 9.06 22.64
C THR A 258 -10.91 8.69 23.53
N ASP A 259 -11.39 7.46 23.43
CA ASP A 259 -12.48 6.95 24.25
C ASP A 259 -12.32 5.48 24.70
N GLY A 260 -13.45 4.82 25.00
CA GLY A 260 -13.45 3.42 25.43
C GLY A 260 -12.93 2.44 24.37
N GLY A 261 -13.00 2.79 23.09
CA GLY A 261 -12.40 2.06 21.99
C GLY A 261 -10.88 2.02 22.11
N ASP A 262 -10.26 3.19 22.27
CA ASP A 262 -8.80 3.31 22.43
C ASP A 262 -8.31 2.67 23.70
N LEU A 263 -9.05 2.82 24.82
CA LEU A 263 -8.70 2.13 26.06
C LEU A 263 -8.72 0.60 25.87
N GLY A 264 -9.64 0.08 25.06
CA GLY A 264 -9.69 -1.33 24.71
C GLY A 264 -8.45 -1.80 23.94
N LEU A 265 -8.03 -1.03 22.93
CA LEU A 265 -6.82 -1.30 22.15
C LEU A 265 -5.55 -1.14 23.00
N PHE A 266 -5.47 -0.08 23.79
CA PHE A 266 -4.39 0.20 24.73
C PHE A 266 -4.13 -0.98 25.67
N LEU A 267 -5.18 -1.52 26.30
CA LEU A 267 -5.05 -2.68 27.19
C LEU A 267 -4.65 -3.97 26.45
N SER A 268 -4.89 -4.05 25.14
CA SER A 268 -4.48 -5.20 24.33
C SER A 268 -2.98 -5.23 24.06
N VAL A 269 -2.31 -4.08 24.16
CA VAL A 269 -0.87 -3.91 23.95
C VAL A 269 -0.11 -3.63 25.26
N TRP A 270 -0.74 -3.87 26.43
CA TRP A 270 -0.11 -3.65 27.74
C TRP A 270 1.12 -4.54 27.95
N GLY A 271 2.26 -3.93 28.25
CA GLY A 271 3.53 -4.63 28.49
C GLY A 271 4.73 -3.90 27.90
N ASP A 272 5.88 -4.58 27.93
CA ASP A 272 7.11 -4.06 27.31
C ASP A 272 6.96 -3.97 25.80
N CYS A 273 7.61 -2.95 25.24
CA CYS A 273 8.06 -2.84 23.86
C CYS A 273 9.55 -3.27 23.80
#